data_AF-A0A952ET36-F1
#
_entry.id   AF-A0A952ET36-F1
#
_cell.length_a   1.000
_cell.length_b   1.000
_cell.length_c   1.000
_cell.angle_alpha   90.00
_cell.angle_beta   90.00
_cell.angle_gamma   90.00
#
_symmetry.space_group_name_H-M   'P 1'
#
loop_
_entity.id
_entity.type
_entity.pdbx_description
1 polymer ?
#
loop_
_entity_poly.entity_id
_entity_poly.type
_entity_poly.pdbx_seq_one_letter_code
_entity_poly.pdbx_strand_id
1 'polypeptide(L)'
;MRALAIIACVVLAIAALALAVTTSTDVSMDGFPDGHVTDYGKAVDGPLTIVAWVEAGFGLLFLVLAISPIDARARAIGLFVALIAVVLVAVIAQIGVPWYFGTHLDLDNGIGG
;
A
#
# COMPACT_ATOMS: atom_id res chain seq x y z
N MET A 1 24.88 -7.28 12.55
CA MET A 1 24.01 -7.53 11.37
C MET A 1 22.60 -7.98 11.73
N ARG A 2 22.41 -8.99 12.61
CA ARG A 2 21.07 -9.51 12.96
C ARG A 2 20.11 -8.47 13.53
N ALA A 3 20.56 -7.63 14.47
CA ALA A 3 19.73 -6.56 15.05
C ALA A 3 19.29 -5.52 14.02
N LEU A 4 20.18 -5.10 13.13
CA LEU A 4 19.88 -4.14 12.06
C LEU A 4 18.81 -4.68 11.11
N ALA A 5 18.90 -5.96 10.73
CA ALA A 5 17.87 -6.61 9.90
C ALA A 5 16.51 -6.67 10.61
N ILE A 6 16.47 -6.88 11.93
CA ILE A 6 15.22 -6.84 12.70
C ILE A 6 14.63 -5.43 12.71
N ILE A 7 15.47 -4.42 12.99
CA ILE A 7 15.04 -3.02 12.99
C ILE A 7 14.47 -2.64 11.61
N ALA A 8 15.16 -3.03 10.53
CA ALA A 8 14.68 -2.79 9.17
C ALA A 8 13.33 -3.47 8.91
N CYS A 9 13.15 -4.74 9.32
CA CYS A 9 11.85 -5.40 9.23
C CYS A 9 10.75 -4.62 9.98
N VAL A 10 11.02 -4.18 11.21
CA VAL A 10 10.03 -3.45 12.03
C VAL A 10 9.68 -2.10 11.40
N VAL A 11 10.66 -1.34 10.91
CA VAL A 11 10.42 -0.06 10.22
C VAL A 11 9.59 -0.28 8.96
N LEU A 12 9.91 -1.30 8.15
CA LEU A 12 9.15 -1.62 6.94
C LEU A 12 7.73 -2.13 7.25
N ALA A 13 7.55 -2.86 8.35
CA ALA A 13 6.22 -3.24 8.82
C ALA A 13 5.37 -2.02 9.14
N ILE A 14 5.93 -1.06 9.89
CA ILE A 14 5.24 0.19 10.22
C ILE A 14 4.91 0.97 8.94
N ALA A 15 5.86 1.10 8.02
CA ALA A 15 5.66 1.81 6.76
C ALA A 15 4.55 1.16 5.90
N ALA A 16 4.55 -0.17 5.77
CA ALA A 16 3.53 -0.89 5.01
C ALA A 16 2.14 -0.78 5.66
N LEU A 17 2.05 -0.83 6.99
CA LEU A 17 0.79 -0.61 7.70
C LEU A 17 0.30 0.84 7.59
N ALA A 18 1.22 1.80 7.63
CA ALA A 18 0.87 3.21 7.41
C ALA A 18 0.31 3.43 5.99
N LEU A 19 0.93 2.83 4.97
CA LEU A 19 0.41 2.83 3.60
C LEU A 19 -0.99 2.23 3.54
N ALA A 20 -1.20 1.05 4.12
CA ALA A 20 -2.51 0.41 4.16
C ALA A 20 -3.60 1.30 4.79
N VAL A 21 -3.26 2.00 5.88
CA VAL A 21 -4.16 2.96 6.52
C VAL A 21 -4.43 4.15 5.63
N THR A 22 -3.42 4.72 4.97
CA THR A 22 -3.60 5.83 4.03
C THR A 22 -4.50 5.42 2.87
N THR A 23 -4.19 4.32 2.17
CA THR A 23 -4.99 3.81 1.06
C THR A 23 -6.43 3.49 1.47
N SER A 24 -6.62 2.89 2.66
CA SER A 24 -7.95 2.62 3.21
C SER A 24 -8.71 3.90 3.58
N THR A 25 -7.99 4.94 4.04
CA THR A 25 -8.59 6.25 4.33
C THR A 25 -9.06 6.91 3.03
N ASP A 26 -8.26 6.86 1.98
CA ASP A 26 -8.62 7.41 0.67
C ASP A 26 -9.90 6.78 0.11
N VAL A 27 -10.07 5.46 0.28
CA VAL A 27 -11.29 4.76 -0.12
C VAL A 27 -12.47 5.08 0.80
N SER A 28 -12.27 5.01 2.13
CA SER A 28 -13.38 5.17 3.09
C SER A 28 -13.90 6.60 3.22
N MET A 29 -13.09 7.59 2.85
CA MET A 29 -13.46 9.00 2.85
C MET A 29 -13.96 9.49 1.49
N ASP A 30 -14.12 8.62 0.51
CA ASP A 30 -14.68 9.00 -0.78
C ASP A 30 -16.12 9.51 -0.63
N GLY A 31 -16.40 10.66 -1.25
CA GLY A 31 -17.64 11.41 -1.09
C GLY A 31 -17.86 12.04 0.30
N PHE A 32 -16.89 12.06 1.21
CA PHE A 32 -17.01 12.85 2.43
C PHE A 32 -16.69 14.33 2.19
N PRO A 33 -17.44 15.31 2.77
CA PRO A 33 -18.56 15.17 3.70
C PRO A 33 -19.96 15.23 3.09
N ASP A 34 -20.09 15.59 1.82
CA ASP A 34 -21.39 15.91 1.17
C ASP A 34 -22.13 14.67 0.61
N GLY A 35 -21.47 13.52 0.61
CA GLY A 35 -21.95 12.25 0.09
C GLY A 35 -21.77 12.09 -1.43
N HIS A 36 -21.08 13.02 -2.11
CA HIS A 36 -20.95 12.98 -3.56
C HIS A 36 -19.79 12.08 -4.01
N VAL A 37 -20.11 10.87 -4.46
CA VAL A 37 -19.12 9.92 -5.00
C VAL A 37 -18.98 10.08 -6.51
N THR A 38 -17.77 10.43 -6.94
CA THR A 38 -17.41 10.63 -8.35
C THR A 38 -17.34 9.31 -9.13
N ASP A 39 -17.32 9.38 -10.47
CA ASP A 39 -17.16 8.18 -11.29
C ASP A 39 -15.75 7.58 -11.16
N TYR A 40 -14.74 8.44 -10.98
CA TYR A 40 -13.40 8.01 -10.58
C TYR A 40 -13.45 7.25 -9.24
N GLY A 41 -14.08 7.83 -8.22
CA GLY A 41 -14.19 7.27 -6.88
C GLY A 41 -14.76 5.84 -6.88
N LYS A 42 -15.90 5.65 -7.55
CA LYS A 42 -16.51 4.32 -7.75
C LYS A 42 -15.59 3.33 -8.47
N ALA A 43 -14.82 3.81 -9.44
CA ALA A 43 -13.95 2.95 -10.24
C ALA A 43 -12.70 2.50 -9.46
N VAL A 44 -12.18 3.34 -8.55
CA VAL A 44 -10.97 3.05 -7.77
C VAL A 44 -11.23 2.36 -6.44
N ASP A 45 -12.46 2.39 -5.91
CA ASP A 45 -12.85 1.78 -4.63
C ASP A 45 -12.40 0.31 -4.51
N GLY A 46 -12.80 -0.54 -5.46
CA GLY A 46 -12.42 -1.96 -5.48
C GLY A 46 -10.91 -2.18 -5.59
N PRO A 47 -10.23 -1.62 -6.62
CA PRO A 47 -8.78 -1.73 -6.79
C PRO A 47 -7.99 -1.25 -5.57
N LEU A 48 -8.29 -0.08 -5.02
CA LEU A 48 -7.56 0.48 -3.88
C LEU A 48 -7.86 -0.29 -2.58
N THR A 49 -9.06 -0.83 -2.41
CA THR A 49 -9.37 -1.73 -1.29
C THR A 49 -8.49 -2.98 -1.33
N ILE A 50 -8.33 -3.60 -2.51
CA ILE A 50 -7.43 -4.76 -2.68
C ILE A 50 -6.00 -4.37 -2.34
N VAL A 51 -5.54 -3.21 -2.83
CA VAL A 51 -4.18 -2.71 -2.54
C VAL A 51 -3.96 -2.48 -1.05
N ALA A 52 -4.91 -1.86 -0.35
CA ALA A 52 -4.83 -1.63 1.10
C ALA A 52 -4.68 -2.96 1.87
N TRP A 53 -5.42 -4.00 1.49
CA TRP A 53 -5.27 -5.33 2.09
C TRP A 53 -3.92 -5.98 1.79
N VAL A 54 -3.40 -5.79 0.58
CA VAL A 54 -2.06 -6.28 0.19
C VAL A 54 -0.98 -5.56 1.00
N GLU A 55 -1.07 -4.24 1.17
CA GLU A 55 -0.15 -3.43 1.99
C GLU A 55 -0.18 -3.88 3.46
N ALA A 56 -1.38 -4.13 4.02
CA ALA A 56 -1.52 -4.67 5.36
C ALA A 56 -0.87 -6.06 5.49
N GLY A 57 -1.02 -6.92 4.46
CA GLY A 57 -0.35 -8.21 4.36
C GLY A 57 1.18 -8.09 4.36
N PHE A 58 1.74 -7.12 3.65
CA PHE A 58 3.18 -6.83 3.71
C PHE A 58 3.62 -6.37 5.10
N GLY A 59 2.82 -5.54 5.77
CA GLY A 59 3.03 -5.18 7.17
C GLY A 59 3.19 -6.42 8.06
N LEU A 60 2.25 -7.36 7.96
CA LEU A 60 2.32 -8.62 8.68
C LEU A 60 3.53 -9.48 8.28
N LEU A 61 3.85 -9.57 6.99
CA LEU A 61 5.00 -10.31 6.48
C LEU A 61 6.31 -9.79 7.07
N PHE A 62 6.51 -8.48 7.11
CA PHE A 62 7.71 -7.88 7.70
C PHE A 62 7.81 -8.16 9.20
N LEU A 63 6.69 -8.15 9.94
CA LEU A 63 6.67 -8.57 11.35
C LEU A 63 7.07 -10.03 11.51
N VAL A 64 6.52 -10.92 10.67
CA VAL A 64 6.89 -12.35 10.67
C VAL A 64 8.39 -12.51 10.39
N LEU A 65 8.95 -11.80 9.42
CA LEU A 65 10.39 -11.82 9.12
C LEU A 65 11.26 -11.30 10.29
N ALA A 66 10.76 -10.33 11.06
CA ALA A 66 11.46 -9.80 12.23
C ALA A 66 11.62 -10.86 13.33
N ILE A 67 10.53 -11.57 13.64
CA ILE A 67 10.46 -12.50 14.79
C ILE A 67 10.85 -13.94 14.46
N SER A 68 10.82 -14.34 13.18
CA SER A 68 11.10 -15.72 12.79
C SER A 68 12.54 -16.16 13.10
N PRO A 69 12.75 -17.38 13.63
CA PRO A 69 14.08 -17.92 13.92
C PRO A 69 14.77 -18.46 12.67
N ILE A 70 14.95 -17.60 11.67
CA ILE A 70 15.61 -17.92 10.39
C ILE A 70 17.02 -17.34 10.32
N ASP A 71 17.86 -17.93 9.47
CA ASP A 71 19.22 -17.46 9.22
C ASP A 71 19.25 -16.05 8.63
N ALA A 72 20.33 -15.32 8.93
CA ALA A 72 20.50 -13.93 8.49
C ALA A 72 20.44 -13.75 6.96
N ARG A 73 20.94 -14.74 6.21
CA ARG A 73 20.91 -14.71 4.73
C ARG A 73 19.48 -14.85 4.19
N ALA A 74 18.73 -15.84 4.68
CA ALA A 74 17.34 -16.05 4.27
C ALA A 74 16.49 -14.82 4.60
N ARG A 75 16.69 -14.22 5.78
CA ARG A 75 16.04 -12.98 6.17
C ARG A 75 16.37 -11.81 5.25
N ALA A 76 17.65 -11.63 4.90
CA ALA A 76 18.07 -10.53 4.04
C ALA A 76 17.46 -10.64 2.63
N ILE A 77 17.43 -11.86 2.06
CA ILE A 77 16.79 -12.11 0.76
C ILE A 77 15.28 -11.86 0.85
N GLY A 78 14.62 -12.39 1.87
CA GLY A 78 13.18 -12.19 2.10
C GLY A 78 12.83 -10.71 2.26
N LEU A 79 13.60 -9.97 3.05
CA LEU A 79 13.43 -8.52 3.22
C LEU A 79 13.63 -7.77 1.92
N PHE A 80 14.66 -8.11 1.13
CA PHE A 80 14.92 -7.45 -0.14
C PHE A 80 13.79 -7.67 -1.16
N VAL A 81 13.31 -8.91 -1.30
CA VAL A 81 12.21 -9.24 -2.22
C VAL A 81 10.91 -8.58 -1.76
N ALA A 82 10.58 -8.66 -0.46
CA ALA A 82 9.39 -8.03 0.10
C ALA A 82 9.45 -6.50 -0.04
N LEU A 83 10.63 -5.89 0.12
CA LEU A 83 10.83 -4.46 -0.09
C LEU A 83 10.54 -4.05 -1.54
N ILE A 84 11.07 -4.78 -2.53
CA ILE A 84 10.78 -4.49 -3.93
C ILE A 84 9.28 -4.61 -4.20
N ALA A 85 8.66 -5.68 -3.72
CA ALA A 85 7.25 -5.92 -3.94
C ALA A 85 6.36 -4.84 -3.32
N VAL A 86 6.63 -4.42 -2.07
CA VAL A 86 5.85 -3.35 -1.43
C VAL A 86 6.05 -1.99 -2.12
N VAL A 87 7.25 -1.70 -2.63
CA VAL A 87 7.48 -0.48 -3.42
C VAL A 87 6.67 -0.50 -4.71
N LEU A 88 6.62 -1.63 -5.41
CA LEU A 88 5.80 -1.76 -6.62
C LEU A 88 4.30 -1.59 -6.32
N VAL A 89 3.82 -2.16 -5.22
CA VAL A 89 2.43 -1.98 -4.77
C VAL A 89 2.14 -0.50 -4.47
N ALA A 90 3.02 0.17 -3.75
CA ALA A 90 2.88 1.60 -3.46
C ALA A 90 2.86 2.46 -4.74
N VAL A 91 3.71 2.12 -5.72
CA VAL A 91 3.71 2.80 -7.04
C VAL A 91 2.41 2.55 -7.80
N ILE A 92 1.86 1.33 -7.75
CA ILE A 92 0.55 1.03 -8.34
C ILE A 92 -0.53 1.87 -7.66
N ALA A 93 -0.54 1.96 -6.33
CA ALA A 93 -1.52 2.72 -5.57
C ALA A 93 -1.48 4.22 -5.88
N GLN A 94 -0.29 4.82 -5.82
CA GLN A 94 -0.11 6.27 -5.85
C GLN A 94 0.02 6.85 -7.26
N ILE A 95 0.44 6.03 -8.23
CA ILE A 95 0.72 6.48 -9.60
C ILE A 95 -0.12 5.69 -10.59
N GLY A 96 -0.08 4.36 -10.52
CA GLY A 96 -0.74 3.49 -11.50
C GLY A 96 -2.25 3.68 -11.56
N VAL A 97 -2.92 3.61 -10.40
CA VAL A 97 -4.38 3.77 -10.29
C VAL A 97 -4.81 5.18 -10.67
N PRO A 98 -4.25 6.28 -10.10
CA PRO A 98 -4.63 7.63 -10.49
C PRO A 98 -4.37 7.94 -11.96
N TRP A 99 -3.24 7.47 -12.51
CA TRP A 99 -2.94 7.66 -13.93
C TRP A 99 -3.93 6.90 -14.81
N TYR A 100 -4.21 5.64 -14.51
CA TYR A 100 -5.10 4.82 -15.35
C TYR A 100 -6.53 5.33 -15.33
N PHE A 101 -7.10 5.53 -14.14
CA PHE A 101 -8.50 5.93 -14.02
C PHE A 101 -8.71 7.43 -14.24
N GLY A 102 -7.83 8.29 -13.72
CA GLY A 102 -7.98 9.74 -13.82
C GLY A 102 -7.43 10.33 -15.11
N THR A 103 -6.27 9.88 -15.60
CA THR A 103 -5.63 10.47 -16.80
C THR A 103 -5.93 9.69 -18.08
N HIS A 104 -5.85 8.37 -18.05
CA HIS A 104 -6.01 7.55 -19.26
C HIS A 104 -7.47 7.32 -19.62
N LEU A 105 -8.33 7.04 -18.63
CA LEU A 105 -9.77 6.90 -18.81
C LEU A 105 -10.54 8.23 -18.66
N ASP A 106 -9.87 9.29 -18.21
CA ASP A 106 -10.43 10.65 -18.04
C ASP A 106 -11.71 10.66 -17.18
N LEU A 107 -11.72 9.82 -16.13
CA LEU A 107 -12.85 9.78 -15.19
C LEU A 107 -12.84 11.03 -14.33
N ASP A 108 -14.00 11.68 -14.22
CA ASP A 108 -14.20 12.83 -13.34
C ASP A 108 -13.86 12.44 -11.90
N ASN A 109 -12.90 13.18 -11.33
CA ASN A 109 -12.40 13.02 -9.97
C ASN A 109 -12.80 14.19 -9.06
N GLY A 110 -13.70 15.08 -9.53
CA GLY A 110 -14.20 16.22 -8.77
C GLY A 110 -13.18 17.36 -8.61
N ILE A 111 -12.00 17.28 -9.22
CA ILE A 111 -10.97 18.32 -9.19
C ILE A 111 -11.08 19.16 -10.47
N GLY A 112 -11.72 20.33 -10.38
CA GLY A 112 -11.76 21.30 -11.48
C GLY A 112 -13.14 21.82 -11.92
N GLY A 113 -14.17 21.69 -11.08
CA GLY A 113 -15.46 22.38 -11.25
C GLY A 113 -15.44 23.83 -10.79
#